data_AF-A0A5N0DWX7-F1
#
_entry.id   AF-A0A5N0DWX7-F1
#
_cell.length_a   1.000
_cell.length_b   1.000
_cell.length_c   1.000
_cell.angle_alpha   90.00
_cell.angle_beta   90.00
_cell.angle_gamma   90.00
#
_symmetry.space_group_name_H-M   'P 1'
#
loop_
_entity.id
_entity.type
_entity.pdbx_description
1 polymer ?
#
loop_
_entity_poly.entity_id
_entity_poly.type
_entity_poly.pdbx_seq_one_letter_code
_entity_poly.pdbx_strand_id
1 'polypeptide(L)'
;MAYFGIQQYQPEWVTGRAAIESAHGPRLVALVGRRFSGGWLAWDQDADEWFADCPVLMNFDGEQAEITHQKFADLSITWNSIAPVRNSTWSNGDDNDPEIHTRCGHEHHQTRSATRN
;
A
#
# COMPACT_ATOMS: atom_id res chain seq x y z
N MET A 1 -6.78 -6.64 -16.88
CA MET A 1 -5.36 -6.91 -16.59
C MET A 1 -5.14 -6.65 -15.12
N ALA A 2 -4.55 -7.59 -14.39
CA ALA A 2 -4.21 -7.43 -12.98
C ALA A 2 -2.72 -7.05 -12.88
N TYR A 3 -2.41 -5.93 -12.24
CA TYR A 3 -1.03 -5.50 -11.99
C TYR A 3 -0.56 -6.18 -10.70
N PHE A 4 0.56 -6.92 -10.75
CA PHE A 4 0.99 -7.79 -9.64
C PHE A 4 -0.10 -8.75 -9.12
N GLY A 5 -1.00 -9.24 -10.00
CA GLY A 5 -2.10 -10.12 -9.56
C GLY A 5 -3.16 -9.41 -8.69
N ILE A 6 -3.01 -8.11 -8.45
CA ILE A 6 -3.95 -7.29 -7.70
C ILE A 6 -5.11 -6.92 -8.62
N GLN A 7 -6.29 -7.38 -8.26
CA GLN A 7 -7.49 -7.11 -9.03
C GLN A 7 -7.83 -5.62 -8.99
N GLN A 8 -8.26 -5.09 -10.14
CA GLN A 8 -8.73 -3.71 -10.32
C GLN A 8 -7.68 -2.62 -10.08
N TYR A 9 -6.44 -2.99 -9.72
CA TYR A 9 -5.36 -2.05 -9.59
C TYR A 9 -4.83 -1.62 -10.96
N GLN A 10 -4.83 -0.31 -11.21
CA GLN A 10 -4.25 0.31 -12.40
C GLN A 10 -3.43 1.52 -11.97
N PRO A 11 -2.08 1.43 -11.97
CA PRO A 11 -1.26 2.57 -11.61
C PRO A 11 -1.34 3.66 -12.68
N GLU A 12 -1.62 4.88 -12.23
CA GLU A 12 -1.49 6.11 -13.02
C GLU A 12 -0.15 6.78 -12.69
N TRP A 13 0.76 6.81 -13.65
CA TRP A 13 2.13 7.29 -13.42
C TRP A 13 2.23 8.80 -13.62
N VAL A 14 2.70 9.49 -12.58
CA VAL A 14 2.96 10.92 -12.57
C VAL A 14 4.42 11.17 -12.23
N THR A 15 5.09 11.99 -13.03
CA THR A 15 6.51 12.29 -12.84
C THR A 15 6.70 13.70 -12.29
N GLY A 16 7.44 13.81 -11.19
CA GLY A 16 7.87 15.10 -10.63
C GLY A 16 6.88 15.74 -9.66
N ARG A 17 7.44 16.47 -8.70
CA ARG A 17 6.72 17.02 -7.54
C ARG A 17 5.52 17.90 -7.92
N ALA A 18 5.67 18.81 -8.87
CA ALA A 18 4.59 19.75 -9.22
C ALA A 18 3.37 19.03 -9.81
N ALA A 19 3.58 17.98 -10.60
CA ALA A 19 2.50 17.19 -11.17
C ALA A 19 1.81 16.35 -10.08
N ILE A 20 2.58 15.77 -9.15
CA ILE A 20 2.04 15.03 -7.99
C ILE A 20 1.22 15.96 -7.09
N GLU A 21 1.73 17.16 -6.77
CA GLU A 21 1.03 18.17 -5.97
C GLU A 21 -0.27 18.61 -6.65
N SER A 22 -0.23 18.84 -7.97
CA SER A 22 -1.42 19.22 -8.74
C SER A 22 -2.47 18.10 -8.78
N ALA A 23 -2.04 16.84 -8.91
CA ALA A 23 -2.96 15.70 -9.07
C ALA A 23 -3.53 15.21 -7.74
N HIS A 24 -2.72 15.20 -6.68
CA HIS A 24 -3.06 14.51 -5.42
C HIS A 24 -2.98 15.42 -4.19
N GLY A 25 -2.41 16.62 -4.30
CA GLY A 25 -2.18 17.53 -3.17
C GLY A 25 -3.42 17.79 -2.31
N PRO A 26 -4.57 18.19 -2.88
CA PRO A 26 -5.79 18.41 -2.11
C PRO A 26 -6.23 17.18 -1.29
N ARG A 27 -6.13 15.98 -1.87
CA ARG A 27 -6.54 14.74 -1.21
C ARG A 27 -5.54 14.29 -0.14
N LEU A 28 -4.25 14.48 -0.39
CA LEU A 28 -3.19 14.24 0.61
C LEU A 28 -3.32 15.19 1.82
N VAL A 29 -3.61 16.47 1.58
CA VAL A 29 -3.87 17.43 2.68
C VAL A 29 -5.09 17.01 3.50
N ALA A 30 -6.13 16.47 2.86
CA ALA A 30 -7.32 15.97 3.56
C ALA A 30 -7.04 14.75 4.46
N LEU A 31 -5.90 14.08 4.32
CA LEU A 31 -5.48 13.02 5.25
C LEU A 31 -4.92 13.56 6.57
N VAL A 32 -4.44 14.81 6.59
CA VAL A 32 -3.82 15.40 7.78
C VAL A 32 -4.83 15.48 8.92
N GLY A 33 -4.48 14.91 10.07
CA GLY A 33 -5.35 14.84 11.25
C GLY A 33 -6.31 13.65 11.25
N ARG A 34 -6.40 12.86 10.18
CA ARG A 34 -7.13 11.59 10.18
C ARG A 34 -6.33 10.51 10.91
N ARG A 35 -7.03 9.60 11.57
CA ARG A 35 -6.42 8.49 12.28
C ARG A 35 -5.85 7.47 11.27
N PHE A 36 -4.58 7.13 11.42
CA PHE A 36 -4.01 5.96 10.77
C PHE A 36 -4.61 4.68 11.38
N SER A 37 -5.12 3.80 10.55
CA SER A 37 -5.89 2.61 10.94
C SER A 37 -5.25 1.30 10.52
N GLY A 38 -4.27 1.36 9.61
CA GLY A 38 -3.47 0.21 9.24
C GLY A 38 -2.72 0.41 7.95
N GLY A 39 -1.75 -0.48 7.72
CA GLY A 39 -0.98 -0.56 6.49
C GLY A 39 -1.05 -1.96 5.88
N TRP A 40 -0.84 -2.04 4.58
CA TRP A 40 -0.68 -3.28 3.86
C TRP A 40 0.49 -3.15 2.89
N LEU A 41 1.33 -4.18 2.88
CA LEU A 41 2.52 -4.29 2.04
C LEU A 41 2.67 -5.73 1.57
N ALA A 42 3.18 -5.88 0.36
CA ALA A 42 3.59 -7.16 -0.19
C ALA A 42 4.90 -7.62 0.45
N TRP A 43 4.94 -8.88 0.84
CA TRP A 43 6.07 -9.52 1.51
C TRP A 43 6.48 -10.77 0.75
N ASP A 44 7.74 -10.82 0.37
CA ASP A 44 8.39 -12.02 -0.14
C ASP A 44 8.83 -12.88 1.05
N GLN A 45 8.28 -14.08 1.17
CA GLN A 45 8.61 -14.97 2.29
C GLN A 45 9.96 -15.68 2.10
N ASP A 46 10.39 -15.91 0.86
CA ASP A 46 11.62 -16.65 0.58
C ASP A 46 12.84 -15.75 0.78
N ALA A 47 12.72 -14.48 0.38
CA ALA A 47 13.74 -13.46 0.62
C ALA A 47 13.62 -12.78 2.00
N ASP A 48 12.54 -13.03 2.74
CA ASP A 48 12.19 -12.37 4.01
C ASP A 48 12.28 -10.84 3.93
N GLU A 49 11.75 -10.28 2.85
CA GLU A 49 11.79 -8.85 2.60
C GLU A 49 10.48 -8.31 2.02
N TRP A 50 10.29 -7.01 2.14
CA TRP A 50 9.20 -6.32 1.46
C TRP A 50 9.43 -6.29 -0.05
N PHE A 51 8.37 -6.51 -0.83
CA PHE A 51 8.45 -6.47 -2.29
C PHE A 51 8.20 -5.04 -2.79
N ALA A 52 9.28 -4.29 -3.01
CA ALA A 52 9.25 -2.84 -3.25
C ALA A 52 8.48 -2.40 -4.51
N ASP A 53 8.34 -3.29 -5.50
CA ASP A 53 7.62 -2.99 -6.74
C ASP A 53 6.10 -3.06 -6.58
N CYS A 54 5.60 -3.70 -5.52
CA CYS A 54 4.17 -3.77 -5.21
C CYS A 54 3.67 -2.49 -4.52
N PRO A 55 2.38 -2.15 -4.65
CA PRO A 55 1.81 -1.01 -3.95
C PRO A 55 1.87 -1.15 -2.44
N VAL A 56 2.16 -0.04 -1.76
CA VAL A 56 1.96 0.14 -0.33
C VAL A 56 0.62 0.81 -0.10
N LEU A 57 -0.20 0.20 0.75
CA LEU A 57 -1.51 0.69 1.12
C LEU A 57 -1.46 1.30 2.53
N MET A 58 -2.02 2.50 2.67
CA MET A 58 -2.16 3.18 3.95
C MET A 58 -3.61 3.59 4.16
N ASN A 59 -4.21 3.12 5.25
CA ASN A 59 -5.61 3.38 5.57
C ASN A 59 -5.75 4.44 6.66
N PHE A 60 -6.44 5.54 6.32
CA PHE A 60 -6.75 6.67 7.18
C PHE A 60 -8.26 6.75 7.41
N ASP A 61 -8.77 5.97 8.36
CA ASP A 61 -10.18 5.98 8.80
C ASP A 61 -11.20 6.05 7.65
N GLY A 62 -11.18 5.03 6.77
CA GLY A 62 -12.07 4.95 5.60
C GLY A 62 -11.51 5.55 4.31
N GLU A 63 -10.26 6.02 4.31
CA GLU A 63 -9.56 6.47 3.10
C GLU A 63 -8.24 5.75 2.91
N GLN A 64 -8.13 5.02 1.82
CA GLN A 64 -6.96 4.26 1.44
C GLN A 64 -6.15 5.01 0.40
N ALA A 65 -4.91 5.32 0.74
CA ALA A 65 -3.89 5.76 -0.23
C ALA A 65 -3.08 4.54 -0.68
N GLU A 66 -2.92 4.38 -1.99
CA GLU A 66 -2.23 3.27 -2.64
C GLU A 66 -1.06 3.82 -3.43
N ILE A 67 0.17 3.53 -2.98
CA ILE A 67 1.38 4.17 -3.51
C ILE A 67 2.27 3.12 -4.15
N THR A 68 2.65 3.34 -5.40
CA THR A 68 3.71 2.58 -6.09
C THR A 68 4.67 3.56 -6.74
N HIS A 69 5.95 3.22 -6.79
CA HIS A 69 6.93 3.94 -7.59
C HIS A 69 7.51 3.03 -8.66
N GLN A 70 7.98 3.62 -9.75
CA GLN A 70 8.81 2.92 -10.73
C GLN A 70 9.90 3.86 -11.23
N LYS A 71 11.01 3.28 -11.70
CA LYS A 71 12.18 4.06 -12.16
C LYS A 71 12.62 5.06 -11.08
N PHE A 72 13.17 6.20 -11.48
CA PHE A 72 13.71 7.20 -10.54
C PHE A 72 12.68 8.18 -9.99
N ALA A 73 11.63 8.52 -10.75
CA ALA A 73 10.77 9.66 -10.43
C ALA A 73 9.30 9.47 -10.79
N ASP A 74 8.91 8.28 -11.27
CA ASP A 74 7.51 8.00 -11.59
C ASP A 74 6.83 7.48 -10.32
N LEU A 75 5.80 8.20 -9.89
CA LEU A 75 4.98 7.86 -8.73
C LEU A 75 3.55 7.63 -9.20
N SER A 76 2.91 6.60 -8.67
CA SER A 76 1.46 6.43 -8.76
C SER A 76 0.85 6.55 -7.38
N ILE A 77 -0.21 7.36 -7.28
CA ILE A 77 -1.08 7.41 -6.11
C ILE A 77 -2.50 7.16 -6.58
N THR A 78 -3.01 5.98 -6.24
CA THR A 78 -4.42 5.61 -6.44
C THR A 78 -5.13 5.56 -5.10
N TRP A 79 -6.45 5.41 -5.14
CA TRP A 79 -7.27 5.61 -3.95
C TRP A 79 -8.46 4.67 -3.92
N ASN A 80 -8.60 3.93 -2.81
CA ASN A 80 -9.72 3.01 -2.56
C ASN A 80 -10.00 2.03 -3.73
N SER A 81 -8.98 1.66 -4.51
CA SER A 81 -9.11 0.79 -5.68
C SER A 81 -8.69 -0.64 -5.38
N ILE A 82 -7.77 -0.82 -4.42
CA ILE A 82 -7.25 -2.14 -4.04
C ILE A 82 -8.04 -2.68 -2.85
N ALA A 83 -8.59 -3.89 -3.00
CA ALA A 83 -9.05 -4.67 -1.86
C ALA A 83 -7.84 -5.44 -1.27
N PRO A 84 -7.35 -5.09 -0.06
CA PRO A 84 -6.21 -5.79 0.53
C PRO A 84 -6.59 -7.24 0.83
N VAL A 85 -5.84 -8.17 0.24
CA VAL A 85 -5.96 -9.61 0.49
C VAL A 85 -4.92 -10.05 1.52
N ARG A 86 -5.07 -11.25 2.10
CA ARG A 86 -4.03 -11.82 2.98
C ARG A 86 -2.94 -12.53 2.18
N ASN A 87 -3.34 -13.23 1.14
CA ASN A 87 -2.45 -14.00 0.29
C ASN A 87 -2.66 -13.53 -1.16
N SER A 88 -1.58 -13.13 -1.82
CA SER A 88 -1.57 -12.78 -3.23
C SER A 88 -1.01 -13.99 -4.00
N THR A 89 -1.65 -14.35 -5.12
CA THR A 89 -1.18 -15.47 -5.96
C THR A 89 -0.34 -14.99 -7.13
N TRP A 90 0.31 -13.83 -7.01
CA TRP A 90 1.12 -13.31 -8.11
C TRP A 90 2.39 -14.14 -8.30
N SER A 91 2.69 -14.42 -9.57
CA SER A 91 3.89 -15.10 -10.04
C SER A 91 4.32 -14.42 -11.34
N ASN A 92 5.63 -14.22 -11.56
CA ASN A 92 6.16 -13.73 -12.82
C ASN A 92 6.09 -14.75 -13.97
N GLY A 93 5.62 -15.97 -13.70
CA GLY A 93 5.55 -17.05 -14.69
C GLY A 93 6.78 -17.96 -14.74
N ASP A 94 7.71 -17.83 -13.78
CA ASP A 94 8.77 -18.83 -13.54
C ASP A 94 8.31 -19.82 -12.47
N ASP A 95 8.54 -21.12 -12.71
CA ASP A 95 8.11 -22.22 -11.82
C ASP A 95 8.84 -22.25 -10.44
N ASN A 96 9.77 -21.31 -10.20
CA ASN A 96 10.56 -21.20 -8.95
C ASN A 96 10.32 -19.88 -8.19
N ASP A 97 9.23 -19.16 -8.48
CA ASP A 97 8.99 -17.83 -7.90
C ASP A 97 8.44 -17.90 -6.46
N PRO A 98 8.74 -16.88 -5.62
CA PRO A 98 8.31 -16.84 -4.23
C PRO A 98 6.81 -16.59 -4.12
N GLU A 99 6.16 -17.26 -3.16
CA GLU A 99 4.80 -16.90 -2.78
C GLU A 99 4.81 -15.50 -2.14
N ILE A 100 4.23 -14.51 -2.81
CA ILE A 100 4.04 -13.17 -2.23
C ILE A 100 2.85 -13.21 -1.26
N HIS A 101 3.16 -13.22 0.03
CA HIS A 101 2.17 -13.06 1.09
C HIS A 101 2.06 -11.60 1.48
N THR A 102 0.90 -11.19 1.96
CA THR A 102 0.66 -9.77 2.21
C THR A 102 0.34 -9.54 3.67
N ARG A 103 1.13 -8.66 4.30
CA ARG A 103 1.02 -8.41 5.73
C ARG A 103 0.17 -7.19 5.96
N CYS A 104 -1.00 -7.39 6.56
CA CYS A 104 -1.80 -6.30 7.09
C CYS A 104 -1.38 -6.00 8.53
N GLY A 105 -0.80 -4.82 8.76
CA GLY A 105 -0.51 -4.31 10.09
C GLY A 105 -1.72 -3.52 10.60
N HIS A 106 -2.48 -4.09 11.55
CA HIS A 106 -3.50 -3.36 12.29
C HIS A 106 -2.90 -2.82 13.60
N GLU A 107 -2.89 -1.51 13.77
CA GLU A 107 -2.59 -0.90 15.07
C GLU A 107 -3.80 -1.05 16.00
N HIS A 108 -3.84 -2.15 16.76
CA HIS A 108 -4.69 -2.24 17.93
C HIS A 108 -4.11 -1.34 19.03
N HIS A 109 -4.49 -0.07 19.02
CA HIS A 109 -4.24 0.85 20.12
C HIS A 109 -5.10 0.40 21.33
N GLN A 110 -4.65 -0.64 22.04
CA GLN A 110 -5.20 -0.97 23.35
C GLN A 110 -4.75 0.12 24.32
N THR A 111 -5.67 1.01 24.68
CA THR A 111 -5.51 1.93 25.79
C THR A 111 -5.29 1.09 27.05
N ARG A 112 -4.03 0.94 27.49
CA ARG A 112 -3.73 0.38 28.80
C ARG A 112 -4.22 1.39 29.84
N SER A 113 -5.40 1.13 30.40
CA SER A 113 -5.87 1.80 31.62
C SER A 113 -4.88 1.52 32.74
N ALA A 114 -4.20 2.58 33.20
CA ALA A 114 -3.34 2.53 34.37
C ALA A 114 -4.18 2.14 35.59
N THR A 115 -3.93 0.95 36.14
CA THR A 115 -4.29 0.66 37.54
C THR A 115 -3.00 0.76 38.34
N ARG A 116 -2.84 1.90 39.01
CA ARG A 116 -1.81 2.12 40.02
C ARG A 116 -2.38 1.61 41.35
N ASN A 117 -1.69 0.68 41.99
CA ASN A 117 -1.85 0.37 43.42
C ASN A 117 -0.49 0.63 44.08
#